data_AF-A0A2U8WPM3-F1
#
_entry.id   AF-A0A2U8WPM3-F1
#
_cell.length_a   1.000
_cell.length_b   1.000
_cell.length_c   1.000
_cell.angle_alpha   90.00
_cell.angle_beta   90.00
_cell.angle_gamma   90.00
#
_symmetry.space_group_name_H-M   'P 1'
#
loop_
_entity.id
_entity.type
_entity.pdbx_description
1 polymer ?
#
loop_
_entity_poly.entity_id
_entity_poly.type
_entity_poly.pdbx_seq_one_letter_code
_entity_poly.pdbx_strand_id
1 'polypeptide(L)'
;MLNRIRQDQPYTDSLKRLIETTGDMSAQFHAMATKLGRNPDLTPVGQRAELSKYLKGDFAPRFAAVTRPLRKAQGYAKAQRAGFKPPPIDRTDPIGEMRRQEMRSYLRSLPPGERTAAAYALAEDPEGASAIIDAPALLSGILPHQQNEIRERHEAAEIERKHGPALAALEAQEEDYEWASALATVVRNEMQEASGMTRDAFEDFMQVIEADADK
;
A
#
# COMPACT_ATOMS: atom_id res chain seq x y z
N MET A 1 9.89 -21.55 6.89
CA MET A 1 9.33 -20.19 6.68
C MET A 1 9.70 -19.58 5.33
N LEU A 2 10.92 -19.78 4.81
CA LEU A 2 11.40 -19.13 3.57
C LEU A 2 10.70 -19.54 2.27
N ASN A 3 10.03 -20.70 2.23
CA ASN A 3 9.30 -21.17 1.03
C ASN A 3 8.01 -20.40 0.76
N ARG A 4 7.62 -19.46 1.64
CA ARG A 4 6.42 -18.65 1.47
C ARG A 4 6.62 -17.50 0.46
N ILE A 5 7.85 -16.99 0.33
CA ILE A 5 8.17 -15.90 -0.62
C ILE A 5 8.28 -16.46 -2.03
N ARG A 6 7.54 -15.86 -2.97
CA ARG A 6 7.60 -16.22 -4.40
C ARG A 6 8.96 -15.91 -5.01
N GLN A 7 9.44 -16.74 -5.94
CA GLN A 7 10.82 -16.67 -6.44
C GLN A 7 11.05 -15.63 -7.54
N ASP A 8 9.99 -15.20 -8.23
CA ASP A 8 10.10 -14.38 -9.46
C ASP A 8 9.66 -12.92 -9.25
N GLN A 9 9.74 -12.40 -8.03
CA GLN A 9 9.40 -11.01 -7.72
C GLN A 9 10.65 -10.15 -7.48
N PRO A 10 10.54 -8.83 -7.73
CA PRO A 10 11.52 -7.88 -7.26
C PRO A 10 11.77 -8.06 -5.75
N TYR A 11 13.03 -7.94 -5.33
CA TYR A 11 13.45 -8.02 -3.92
C TYR A 11 13.33 -9.39 -3.23
N THR A 12 13.01 -10.48 -3.93
CA THR A 12 12.91 -11.85 -3.37
C THR A 12 14.06 -12.20 -2.43
N ASP A 13 15.31 -12.11 -2.92
CA ASP A 13 16.49 -12.49 -2.14
C ASP A 13 16.72 -11.57 -0.94
N SER A 14 16.42 -10.29 -1.10
CA SER A 14 16.53 -9.31 -0.02
C SER A 14 15.50 -9.59 1.08
N LEU A 15 14.28 -10.00 0.73
CA LEU A 15 13.24 -10.34 1.69
C LEU A 15 13.56 -11.66 2.42
N LYS A 16 14.06 -12.67 1.72
CA LYS A 16 14.54 -13.92 2.35
C LYS A 16 15.64 -13.64 3.38
N ARG A 17 16.64 -12.84 3.01
CA ARG A 17 17.70 -12.40 3.93
C ARG A 17 17.15 -11.61 5.11
N LEU A 18 16.19 -10.72 4.89
CA LEU A 18 15.52 -9.97 5.96
C LEU A 18 14.87 -10.92 6.96
N ILE A 19 14.15 -11.94 6.51
CA ILE A 19 13.48 -12.90 7.40
C ILE A 19 14.48 -13.68 8.24
N GLU A 20 15.55 -14.18 7.62
CA GLU A 20 16.63 -14.86 8.35
C GLU A 20 17.26 -13.91 9.38
N THR A 21 17.60 -12.70 8.95
CA THR A 21 18.34 -11.73 9.79
C THR A 21 17.47 -11.18 10.92
N THR A 22 16.18 -10.92 10.68
CA THR A 22 15.27 -10.39 11.72
C THR A 22 15.08 -11.37 12.88
N GLY A 23 15.02 -12.67 12.59
CA GLY A 23 15.01 -13.70 13.63
C GLY A 23 16.28 -13.67 14.49
N ASP A 24 17.45 -13.61 13.84
CA ASP A 24 18.74 -13.50 14.55
C ASP A 24 18.85 -12.20 15.35
N MET A 25 18.34 -11.09 14.81
CA MET A 25 18.36 -9.79 15.49
C MET A 25 17.47 -9.78 16.73
N SER A 26 16.26 -10.34 16.68
CA SER A 26 15.42 -10.51 17.88
C SER A 26 16.14 -11.31 18.96
N ALA A 27 16.74 -12.44 18.59
CA ALA A 27 17.51 -13.27 19.52
C ALA A 27 18.71 -12.53 20.13
N GLN A 28 19.45 -11.76 19.33
CA GLN A 28 20.58 -10.93 19.79
C GLN A 28 20.13 -9.86 20.78
N PHE A 29 19.02 -9.17 20.49
CA PHE A 29 18.48 -8.13 21.36
C PHE A 29 17.99 -8.70 22.69
N HIS A 30 17.26 -9.82 22.64
CA HIS A 30 16.80 -10.52 23.84
C HIS A 30 17.96 -11.04 24.70
N ALA A 31 19.02 -11.57 24.06
CA ALA A 31 20.22 -12.00 24.76
C ALA A 31 20.93 -10.83 25.46
N MET A 32 21.00 -9.66 24.81
CA MET A 32 21.57 -8.45 25.43
C MET A 32 20.72 -7.96 26.61
N ALA A 33 19.40 -7.91 26.45
CA ALA A 33 18.47 -7.55 27.52
C ALA A 33 18.62 -8.51 28.73
N THR A 34 18.68 -9.82 28.48
CA THR A 34 18.89 -10.84 29.52
C THR A 34 20.24 -10.69 30.21
N LYS A 35 21.31 -10.43 29.44
CA LYS A 35 22.67 -10.20 29.97
C LYS A 35 22.70 -9.00 30.91
N LEU A 36 22.09 -7.88 30.52
CA LEU A 36 21.98 -6.69 31.37
C LEU A 36 21.12 -6.94 32.60
N GLY A 37 20.00 -7.66 32.46
CA GLY A 37 19.11 -8.04 33.57
C GLY A 37 19.78 -8.89 34.64
N ARG A 38 20.80 -9.68 34.27
CA ARG A 38 21.60 -10.51 35.19
C ARG A 38 22.81 -9.80 35.79
N ASN A 39 23.08 -8.55 35.40
CA ASN A 39 24.22 -7.81 35.92
C ASN A 39 23.90 -7.25 37.33
N PRO A 40 24.57 -7.73 38.40
CA PRO A 40 24.29 -7.28 39.76
C PRO A 40 24.73 -5.83 40.02
N ASP A 41 25.60 -5.28 39.18
CA ASP A 41 26.12 -3.92 39.32
C ASP A 41 25.15 -2.87 38.75
N LEU A 42 24.11 -3.29 38.04
CA LEU A 42 23.13 -2.40 37.42
C LEU A 42 21.79 -2.45 38.16
N THR A 43 21.31 -1.28 38.57
CA THR A 43 19.93 -1.11 39.01
C THR A 43 18.97 -1.31 37.82
N PRO A 44 17.66 -1.56 38.03
CA PRO A 44 16.70 -1.67 36.94
C PRO A 44 16.68 -0.45 36.00
N VAL A 45 16.94 0.75 36.54
CA VAL A 45 17.07 1.98 35.74
C VAL A 45 18.37 1.96 34.92
N GLY A 46 19.48 1.55 35.52
CA GLY A 46 20.77 1.40 34.81
C GLY A 46 20.72 0.36 33.70
N GLN A 47 20.03 -0.77 33.91
CA GLN A 47 19.82 -1.80 32.89
C GLN A 47 19.08 -1.24 31.67
N ARG A 48 18.00 -0.49 31.90
CA ARG A 48 17.25 0.17 30.81
C ARG A 48 18.08 1.24 30.09
N ALA A 49 18.87 2.02 30.82
CA ALA A 49 19.74 3.04 30.24
C ALA A 49 20.81 2.42 29.31
N GLU A 50 21.48 1.35 29.76
CA GLU A 50 22.46 0.62 28.94
C GLU A 50 21.81 -0.07 27.73
N LEU A 51 20.62 -0.65 27.89
CA LEU A 51 19.90 -1.26 26.77
C LEU A 51 19.45 -0.21 25.75
N SER A 52 18.95 0.94 26.21
CA SER A 52 18.60 2.08 25.36
C SER A 52 19.83 2.61 24.61
N LYS A 53 21.00 2.66 25.26
CA LYS A 53 22.26 3.05 24.62
C LYS A 53 22.68 2.04 23.55
N TYR A 54 22.60 0.73 23.83
CA TYR A 54 22.87 -0.32 22.86
C TYR A 54 21.92 -0.23 21.65
N LEU A 55 20.62 -0.05 21.92
CA LEU A 55 19.60 0.14 20.91
C LEU A 55 19.93 1.32 19.99
N LYS A 56 20.22 2.49 20.57
CA LYS A 56 20.49 3.72 19.82
C LYS A 56 21.79 3.67 19.04
N GLY A 57 22.82 3.04 19.58
CA GLY A 57 24.17 3.04 19.02
C GLY A 57 24.36 2.04 17.88
N ASP A 58 24.03 0.76 18.12
CA ASP A 58 24.35 -0.33 17.19
C ASP A 58 23.09 -0.96 16.58
N PHE A 59 22.10 -1.27 17.44
CA PHE A 59 21.02 -2.16 17.03
C PHE A 59 20.04 -1.50 16.05
N ALA A 60 19.53 -0.30 16.36
CA ALA A 60 18.54 0.39 15.53
C ALA A 60 19.08 0.75 14.14
N PRO A 61 20.31 1.28 13.98
CA PRO A 61 20.90 1.50 12.65
C PRO A 61 21.04 0.22 11.83
N ARG A 62 21.52 -0.88 12.44
CA ARG A 62 21.60 -2.18 11.76
C ARG A 62 20.21 -2.70 11.36
N PHE A 63 19.22 -2.57 12.25
CA PHE A 63 17.85 -2.99 11.99
C PHE A 63 17.24 -2.19 10.83
N ALA A 64 17.44 -0.87 10.80
CA ALA A 64 16.99 0.00 9.73
C ALA A 64 17.65 -0.37 8.38
N ALA A 65 18.93 -0.72 8.37
CA ALA A 65 19.62 -1.19 7.17
C ALA A 65 19.08 -2.54 6.66
N VAL A 66 18.80 -3.49 7.57
CA VAL A 66 18.23 -4.80 7.24
C VAL A 66 16.80 -4.68 6.70
N THR A 67 16.01 -3.75 7.22
CA THR A 67 14.61 -3.52 6.81
C THR A 67 14.44 -2.58 5.61
N ARG A 68 15.50 -1.89 5.19
CA ARG A 68 15.50 -1.01 4.00
C ARG A 68 14.94 -1.67 2.73
N PRO A 69 15.32 -2.91 2.36
CA PRO A 69 14.78 -3.54 1.16
C PRO A 69 13.27 -3.75 1.21
N LEU A 70 12.70 -4.03 2.39
CA LEU A 70 11.25 -4.13 2.58
C LEU A 70 10.56 -2.78 2.34
N ARG A 71 11.07 -1.69 2.93
CA ARG A 71 10.53 -0.34 2.70
C ARG A 71 10.59 0.03 1.20
N LYS A 72 11.69 -0.29 0.52
CA LYS A 72 11.83 -0.11 -0.93
C LYS A 72 10.84 -0.94 -1.73
N ALA A 73 10.64 -2.21 -1.36
CA ALA A 73 9.70 -3.11 -2.01
C ALA A 73 8.24 -2.61 -1.86
N GLN A 74 7.85 -2.19 -0.66
CA GLN A 74 6.54 -1.57 -0.40
C GLN A 74 6.37 -0.26 -1.18
N GLY A 75 7.40 0.59 -1.22
CA GLY A 75 7.40 1.81 -2.02
C GLY A 75 7.27 1.55 -3.52
N TYR A 76 7.94 0.51 -4.02
CA TYR A 76 7.82 0.05 -5.41
C TYR A 76 6.39 -0.42 -5.71
N ALA A 77 5.81 -1.27 -4.87
CA ALA A 77 4.44 -1.75 -5.06
C ALA A 77 3.42 -0.61 -5.07
N LYS A 78 3.55 0.33 -4.12
CA LYS A 78 2.71 1.54 -4.08
C LYS A 78 2.83 2.37 -5.36
N ALA A 79 4.05 2.53 -5.89
CA ALA A 79 4.29 3.27 -7.13
C ALA A 79 3.69 2.55 -8.35
N GLN A 80 3.82 1.22 -8.42
CA GLN A 80 3.19 0.40 -9.46
C GLN A 80 1.67 0.51 -9.40
N ARG A 81 1.07 0.37 -8.21
CA ARG A 81 -0.38 0.48 -8.00
C ARG A 81 -0.92 1.85 -8.45
N ALA A 82 -0.20 2.92 -8.13
CA ALA A 82 -0.54 4.28 -8.56
C ALA A 82 -0.35 4.51 -10.08
N GLY A 83 0.40 3.64 -10.76
CA GLY A 83 0.60 3.65 -12.21
C GLY A 83 -0.58 3.09 -13.00
N PHE A 84 -1.41 2.25 -12.39
CA PHE A 84 -2.62 1.73 -13.04
C PHE A 84 -3.69 2.81 -13.10
N LYS A 85 -3.99 3.26 -14.31
CA LYS A 85 -4.97 4.32 -14.57
C LYS A 85 -5.99 3.84 -15.59
N PRO A 86 -7.25 4.29 -15.50
CA PRO A 86 -8.21 4.04 -16.55
C PRO A 86 -7.71 4.71 -17.84
N PRO A 87 -7.99 4.13 -19.01
CA PRO A 87 -7.66 4.78 -20.27
C PRO A 87 -8.41 6.12 -20.40
N PRO A 88 -7.77 7.15 -20.97
CA PRO A 88 -8.48 8.38 -21.27
C PRO A 88 -9.52 8.11 -22.36
N ILE A 89 -10.63 8.82 -22.28
CA ILE A 89 -11.64 8.84 -23.34
C ILE A 89 -11.04 9.57 -24.55
N ASP A 90 -11.11 8.94 -25.72
CA ASP A 90 -10.64 9.55 -26.96
C ASP A 90 -11.61 10.64 -27.42
N ARG A 91 -11.16 11.90 -27.29
CA ARG A 91 -11.90 13.09 -27.71
C ARG A 91 -11.65 13.47 -29.16
N THR A 92 -10.77 12.76 -29.86
CA THR A 92 -10.46 12.98 -31.27
C THR A 92 -11.29 12.10 -32.20
N ASP A 93 -12.05 11.15 -31.66
CA ASP A 93 -13.01 10.33 -32.41
C ASP A 93 -14.38 11.03 -32.54
N PRO A 94 -14.68 11.64 -33.71
CA PRO A 94 -15.95 12.35 -33.91
C PRO A 94 -17.14 11.38 -33.96
N ILE A 95 -16.95 10.14 -34.42
CA ILE A 95 -18.04 9.15 -34.51
C ILE A 95 -18.40 8.68 -33.10
N GLY A 96 -17.39 8.39 -32.27
CA GLY A 96 -17.58 8.08 -30.86
C GLY A 96 -18.29 9.21 -30.11
N GLU A 97 -17.95 10.47 -30.37
CA GLU A 97 -18.64 11.60 -29.74
C GLU A 97 -20.11 11.71 -30.17
N MET A 98 -20.43 11.46 -31.44
CA MET A 98 -21.83 11.44 -31.92
C MET A 98 -22.65 10.36 -31.21
N ARG A 99 -22.10 9.16 -31.02
CA ARG A 99 -22.79 8.07 -30.30
C ARG A 99 -22.99 8.41 -28.82
N ARG A 100 -21.96 8.94 -28.17
CA ARG A 100 -22.05 9.42 -26.77
C ARG A 100 -23.11 10.51 -26.62
N GLN A 101 -23.20 11.43 -27.57
CA GLN A 101 -24.22 12.48 -27.59
C GLN A 101 -25.63 11.91 -27.74
N GLU A 102 -25.81 10.88 -28.58
CA GLU A 102 -27.08 10.17 -28.75
C GLU A 102 -27.51 9.50 -27.43
N MET A 103 -26.62 8.75 -26.78
CA MET A 103 -26.89 8.11 -25.49
C MET A 103 -27.28 9.12 -24.40
N ARG A 104 -26.58 10.25 -24.31
CA ARG A 104 -26.95 11.33 -23.38
C ARG A 104 -28.30 11.96 -23.71
N SER A 105 -28.64 12.09 -24.98
CA SER A 105 -29.93 12.61 -25.42
C SER A 105 -31.08 11.65 -25.13
N TYR A 106 -30.85 10.35 -25.29
CA TYR A 106 -31.76 9.30 -24.86
C TYR A 106 -32.02 9.38 -23.35
N LEU A 107 -30.99 9.46 -22.51
CA LEU A 107 -31.16 9.60 -21.05
C LEU A 107 -31.99 10.82 -20.66
N ARG A 108 -31.77 11.97 -21.32
CA ARG A 108 -32.57 13.18 -21.08
C ARG A 108 -34.04 13.05 -21.48
N SER A 109 -34.34 12.22 -22.48
CA SER A 109 -35.71 11.97 -22.95
C SER A 109 -36.56 11.17 -21.95
N LEU A 110 -35.90 10.43 -21.04
CA LEU A 110 -36.59 9.60 -20.05
C LEU A 110 -37.11 10.42 -18.86
N PRO A 111 -38.22 10.00 -18.23
CA PRO A 111 -38.66 10.53 -16.94
C PRO A 111 -37.56 10.37 -15.86
N PRO A 112 -37.51 11.26 -14.84
CA PRO A 112 -36.46 11.21 -13.82
C PRO A 112 -36.32 9.85 -13.10
N GLY A 113 -37.42 9.15 -12.85
CA GLY A 113 -37.41 7.82 -12.20
C GLY A 113 -36.79 6.72 -13.05
N GLU A 114 -37.04 6.73 -14.36
CA GLU A 114 -36.53 5.72 -15.31
C GLU A 114 -35.09 6.02 -15.75
N ARG A 115 -34.73 7.31 -15.80
CA ARG A 115 -33.41 7.79 -16.25
C ARG A 115 -32.27 7.20 -15.43
N THR A 116 -32.42 7.14 -14.11
CA THR A 116 -31.38 6.63 -13.23
C THR A 116 -31.11 5.15 -13.53
N ALA A 117 -32.16 4.33 -13.61
CA ALA A 117 -32.04 2.91 -13.92
C ALA A 117 -31.42 2.68 -15.32
N ALA A 118 -31.87 3.44 -16.32
CA ALA A 118 -31.31 3.38 -17.67
C ALA A 118 -29.82 3.80 -17.71
N ALA A 119 -29.40 4.77 -16.89
CA ALA A 119 -28.02 5.20 -16.81
C ALA A 119 -27.11 4.10 -16.24
N TYR A 120 -27.53 3.40 -15.18
CA TYR A 120 -26.74 2.26 -14.66
C TYR A 120 -26.71 1.10 -15.66
N ALA A 121 -27.82 0.80 -16.34
CA ALA A 121 -27.85 -0.24 -17.37
C ALA A 121 -26.93 0.09 -18.56
N LEU A 122 -26.94 1.33 -19.04
CA LEU A 122 -26.01 1.78 -20.08
C LEU A 122 -24.55 1.74 -19.61
N ALA A 123 -24.30 2.02 -18.34
CA ALA A 123 -22.95 2.00 -17.77
C ALA A 123 -22.33 0.61 -17.62
N GLU A 124 -23.10 -0.47 -17.83
CA GLU A 124 -22.54 -1.83 -17.94
C GLU A 124 -21.66 -1.99 -19.18
N ASP A 125 -21.96 -1.22 -20.24
CA ASP A 125 -21.14 -1.13 -21.44
C ASP A 125 -20.12 0.02 -21.35
N PRO A 126 -18.84 -0.20 -21.71
CA PRO A 126 -17.82 0.84 -21.65
C PRO A 126 -18.14 2.11 -22.46
N GLU A 127 -18.81 2.00 -23.60
CA GLU A 127 -19.19 3.15 -24.44
C GLU A 127 -20.34 3.94 -23.79
N GLY A 128 -21.32 3.23 -23.21
CA GLY A 128 -22.41 3.83 -22.43
C GLY A 128 -21.92 4.54 -21.16
N ALA A 129 -21.02 3.91 -20.41
CA ALA A 129 -20.38 4.55 -19.27
C ALA A 129 -19.60 5.81 -19.69
N SER A 130 -18.79 5.71 -20.75
CA SER A 130 -18.05 6.84 -21.32
C SER A 130 -18.96 8.00 -21.73
N ALA A 131 -20.11 7.71 -22.34
CA ALA A 131 -21.10 8.71 -22.71
C ALA A 131 -21.60 9.51 -21.52
N ILE A 132 -21.81 8.83 -20.39
CA ILE A 132 -22.30 9.41 -19.14
C ILE A 132 -21.21 10.25 -18.46
N ILE A 133 -19.96 9.78 -18.41
CA ILE A 133 -18.91 10.37 -17.57
C ILE A 133 -18.04 11.43 -18.27
N ASP A 134 -17.98 11.46 -19.61
CA ASP A 134 -17.12 12.42 -20.34
C ASP A 134 -17.68 13.85 -20.32
N ALA A 135 -18.98 13.99 -20.09
CA ALA A 135 -19.69 15.26 -20.11
C ALA A 135 -20.20 15.65 -18.71
N PRO A 136 -20.53 16.94 -18.46
CA PRO A 136 -21.20 17.34 -17.22
C PRO A 136 -22.52 16.59 -17.02
N ALA A 137 -22.82 16.18 -15.78
CA ALA A 137 -24.02 15.40 -15.42
C ALA A 137 -25.34 16.00 -15.98
N LEU A 138 -25.41 17.33 -16.06
CA LEU A 138 -26.53 18.09 -16.62
C LEU A 138 -26.87 17.67 -18.07
N LEU A 139 -25.87 17.30 -18.88
CA LEU A 139 -26.08 16.92 -20.29
C LEU A 139 -26.71 15.54 -20.46
N SER A 140 -26.60 14.67 -19.46
CA SER A 140 -27.33 13.39 -19.37
C SER A 140 -28.61 13.49 -18.53
N GLY A 141 -28.75 14.54 -17.71
CA GLY A 141 -29.89 14.72 -16.79
C GLY A 141 -29.84 13.84 -15.54
N ILE A 142 -28.72 13.18 -15.25
CA ILE A 142 -28.49 12.42 -14.01
C ILE A 142 -27.94 13.33 -12.91
N LEU A 143 -28.05 12.91 -11.65
CA LEU A 143 -27.52 13.67 -10.53
C LEU A 143 -25.98 13.49 -10.43
N PRO A 144 -25.24 14.53 -9.99
CA PRO A 144 -23.77 14.45 -9.92
C PRO A 144 -23.23 13.28 -9.09
N HIS A 145 -23.89 12.92 -7.97
CA HIS A 145 -23.45 11.79 -7.16
C HIS A 145 -23.61 10.44 -7.89
N GLN A 146 -24.65 10.28 -8.70
CA GLN A 146 -24.87 9.08 -9.53
C GLN A 146 -23.82 8.99 -10.64
N GLN A 147 -23.49 10.13 -11.26
CA GLN A 147 -22.42 10.19 -12.25
C GLN A 147 -21.07 9.79 -11.65
N ASN A 148 -20.77 10.25 -10.42
CA ASN A 148 -19.53 9.89 -9.73
C ASN A 148 -19.47 8.40 -9.40
N GLU A 149 -20.57 7.81 -8.92
CA GLU A 149 -20.64 6.37 -8.67
C GLU A 149 -20.44 5.56 -9.97
N ILE A 150 -21.06 5.97 -11.07
CA ILE A 150 -20.85 5.35 -12.39
C ILE A 150 -19.39 5.49 -12.82
N ARG A 151 -18.78 6.65 -12.62
CA ARG A 151 -17.37 6.90 -12.92
C ARG A 151 -16.45 5.97 -12.13
N GLU A 152 -16.61 5.89 -10.81
CA GLU A 152 -15.78 5.04 -9.95
C GLU A 152 -15.87 3.56 -10.35
N ARG A 153 -17.08 3.07 -10.63
CA ARG A 153 -17.29 1.69 -11.13
C ARG A 153 -16.65 1.46 -12.48
N HIS A 154 -16.83 2.37 -13.42
CA HIS A 154 -16.27 2.25 -14.77
C HIS A 154 -14.75 2.28 -14.74
N GLU A 155 -14.14 3.20 -13.98
CA GLU A 155 -12.69 3.29 -13.83
C GLU A 155 -12.11 2.01 -13.21
N ALA A 156 -12.74 1.47 -12.16
CA ALA A 156 -12.34 0.20 -11.55
C ALA A 156 -12.44 -0.97 -12.52
N ALA A 157 -13.55 -1.07 -13.28
CA ALA A 157 -13.74 -2.12 -14.26
C ALA A 157 -12.74 -2.03 -15.43
N GLU A 158 -12.42 -0.83 -15.91
CA GLU A 158 -11.44 -0.63 -16.97
C GLU A 158 -10.01 -0.97 -16.52
N ILE A 159 -9.66 -0.58 -15.29
CA ILE A 159 -8.39 -0.96 -14.68
C ILE A 159 -8.31 -2.48 -14.58
N GLU A 160 -9.34 -3.15 -14.06
CA GLU A 160 -9.36 -4.61 -13.93
C GLU A 160 -9.27 -5.31 -15.29
N ARG A 161 -10.03 -4.83 -16.28
CA ARG A 161 -10.02 -5.40 -17.64
C ARG A 161 -8.64 -5.33 -18.29
N LYS A 162 -7.91 -4.23 -18.11
CA LYS A 162 -6.61 -4.00 -18.75
C LYS A 162 -5.43 -4.51 -17.94
N HIS A 163 -5.55 -4.45 -16.62
CA HIS A 163 -4.45 -4.67 -15.70
C HIS A 163 -4.71 -5.79 -14.70
N GLY A 164 -5.85 -6.49 -14.75
CA GLY A 164 -6.23 -7.55 -13.80
C GLY A 164 -5.12 -8.57 -13.51
N PRO A 165 -4.49 -9.20 -14.53
CA PRO A 165 -3.37 -10.11 -14.29
C PRO A 165 -2.16 -9.45 -13.60
N ALA A 166 -1.87 -8.19 -13.93
CA ALA A 166 -0.77 -7.44 -13.32
C ALA A 166 -1.12 -6.99 -11.88
N LEU A 167 -2.37 -6.62 -11.62
CA LEU A 167 -2.90 -6.32 -10.29
C LEU A 167 -2.87 -7.55 -9.40
N ALA A 168 -3.37 -8.69 -9.88
CA ALA A 168 -3.31 -9.94 -9.14
C ALA A 168 -1.86 -10.34 -8.82
N ALA A 169 -0.94 -10.17 -9.77
CA ALA A 169 0.49 -10.40 -9.52
C ALA A 169 1.06 -9.42 -8.48
N LEU A 170 0.66 -8.14 -8.52
CA LEU A 170 1.10 -7.13 -7.56
C LEU A 170 0.54 -7.39 -6.16
N GLU A 171 -0.75 -7.70 -6.04
CA GLU A 171 -1.41 -8.04 -4.78
C GLU A 171 -0.76 -9.25 -4.14
N ALA A 172 -0.45 -10.25 -4.96
CA ALA A 172 0.35 -11.37 -4.52
C ALA A 172 1.67 -10.86 -3.90
N GLN A 173 2.46 -10.04 -4.60
CA GLN A 173 3.73 -9.49 -4.07
C GLN A 173 3.53 -8.73 -2.75
N GLU A 174 2.46 -7.93 -2.65
CA GLU A 174 2.10 -7.19 -1.44
C GLU A 174 1.86 -8.13 -0.24
N GLU A 175 1.21 -9.27 -0.42
CA GLU A 175 1.05 -10.28 0.66
C GLU A 175 2.39 -10.79 1.21
N ASP A 176 3.39 -10.99 0.33
CA ASP A 176 4.73 -11.41 0.75
C ASP A 176 5.42 -10.29 1.56
N TYR A 177 5.21 -9.04 1.15
CA TYR A 177 5.76 -7.86 1.82
C TYR A 177 5.10 -7.63 3.18
N GLU A 178 3.78 -7.80 3.28
CA GLU A 178 3.03 -7.72 4.53
C GLU A 178 3.50 -8.76 5.53
N TRP A 179 3.73 -10.00 5.08
CA TRP A 179 4.26 -11.04 5.94
C TRP A 179 5.67 -10.71 6.46
N ALA A 180 6.57 -10.24 5.59
CA ALA A 180 7.90 -9.78 6.02
C ALA A 180 7.82 -8.56 6.96
N SER A 181 6.87 -7.65 6.73
CA SER A 181 6.61 -6.50 7.59
C SER A 181 6.14 -6.92 8.97
N ALA A 182 5.25 -7.91 9.08
CA ALA A 182 4.79 -8.41 10.36
C ALA A 182 5.95 -8.93 11.23
N LEU A 183 6.93 -9.62 10.63
CA LEU A 183 8.13 -10.08 11.33
C LEU A 183 9.00 -8.91 11.80
N ALA A 184 9.22 -7.90 10.95
CA ALA A 184 9.94 -6.69 11.35
C ALA A 184 9.22 -5.95 12.48
N THR A 185 7.89 -5.92 12.48
CA THR A 185 7.07 -5.31 13.54
C THR A 185 7.27 -6.01 14.89
N VAL A 186 7.44 -7.33 14.93
CA VAL A 186 7.73 -8.04 16.19
C VAL A 186 9.03 -7.52 16.81
N VAL A 187 10.11 -7.45 16.03
CA VAL A 187 11.41 -6.92 16.51
C VAL A 187 11.28 -5.45 16.91
N ARG A 188 10.53 -4.66 16.14
CA ARG A 188 10.28 -3.24 16.44
C ARG A 188 9.56 -3.08 17.78
N ASN A 189 8.57 -3.93 18.08
CA ASN A 189 7.84 -3.92 19.35
C ASN A 189 8.76 -4.29 20.52
N GLU A 190 9.61 -5.30 20.36
CA GLU A 190 10.61 -5.68 21.37
C GLU A 190 11.58 -4.53 21.65
N MET A 191 12.07 -3.86 20.60
CA MET A 191 12.91 -2.68 20.72
C MET A 191 12.20 -1.56 21.49
N GLN A 192 10.94 -1.29 21.14
CA GLN A 192 10.14 -0.23 21.78
C GLN A 192 9.92 -0.53 23.26
N GLU A 193 9.45 -1.72 23.60
CA GLU A 193 9.20 -2.14 24.98
C GLU A 193 10.47 -2.07 25.83
N ALA A 194 11.58 -2.62 25.33
CA ALA A 194 12.81 -2.70 26.11
C ALA A 194 13.54 -1.35 26.22
N SER A 195 13.34 -0.44 25.27
CA SER A 195 13.91 0.91 25.31
C SER A 195 13.35 1.79 26.43
N GLY A 196 12.15 1.45 26.93
CA GLY A 196 11.41 2.28 27.88
C GLY A 196 10.89 3.61 27.30
N MET A 197 11.00 3.81 25.98
CA MET A 197 10.44 4.99 25.31
C MET A 197 8.92 4.86 25.20
N THR A 198 8.24 6.01 25.19
CA THR A 198 6.84 6.05 24.72
C THR A 198 6.80 5.65 23.25
N ARG A 199 5.64 5.18 22.79
CA ARG A 199 5.44 4.77 21.40
C ARG A 199 5.83 5.89 20.44
N ASP A 200 5.33 7.10 20.66
CA ASP A 200 5.59 8.24 19.78
C ASP A 200 7.08 8.62 19.75
N ALA A 201 7.76 8.66 20.90
CA ALA A 201 9.18 8.97 20.96
C ALA A 201 10.05 7.90 20.27
N PHE A 202 9.63 6.64 20.35
CA PHE A 202 10.30 5.55 19.66
C PHE A 202 10.09 5.63 18.13
N GLU A 203 8.87 5.93 17.70
CA GLU A 203 8.55 6.09 16.28
C GLU A 203 9.31 7.27 15.66
N ASP A 204 9.33 8.43 16.32
CA ASP A 204 10.11 9.60 15.89
C ASP A 204 11.60 9.26 15.76
N PHE A 205 12.14 8.56 16.76
CA PHE A 205 13.53 8.11 16.76
C PHE A 205 13.83 7.15 15.60
N MET A 206 12.98 6.13 15.40
CA MET A 206 13.16 5.16 14.32
C MET A 206 13.01 5.81 12.95
N GLN A 207 12.07 6.74 12.77
CA GLN A 207 11.87 7.45 11.51
C GLN A 207 13.14 8.19 11.07
N VAL A 208 13.85 8.84 11.99
CA VAL A 208 15.13 9.50 11.69
C VAL A 208 16.19 8.51 11.21
N ILE A 209 16.31 7.37 11.89
CA ILE A 209 17.29 6.33 11.52
C ILE A 209 16.93 5.66 10.20
N GLU A 210 15.65 5.33 10.00
CA GLU A 210 15.16 4.71 8.76
C GLU A 210 15.36 5.65 7.56
N ALA A 211 15.06 6.94 7.73
CA ALA A 211 15.33 7.95 6.71
C ALA A 211 16.82 8.08 6.38
N ASP A 212 17.71 7.94 7.36
CA ASP A 212 19.16 7.95 7.12
C ASP A 212 19.63 6.69 6.40
N ALA A 213 19.13 5.52 6.79
CA ALA A 213 19.41 4.26 6.12
C ALA A 213 18.90 4.23 4.68
N ASP A 214 17.82 4.97 4.38
CA ASP A 214 17.19 4.99 3.06
C ASP A 214 17.93 5.87 2.04
N LYS A 215 18.84 6.75 2.48
CA LYS A 215 19.78 7.51 1.61
C LYS A 215 20.71 6.58 0.82
#